data_AF-A0A7V7MJ91-F1
#
_entry.id   AF-A0A7V7MJ91-F1
#
_cell.length_a   1.000
_cell.length_b   1.000
_cell.length_c   1.000
_cell.angle_alpha   90.00
_cell.angle_beta   90.00
_cell.angle_gamma   90.00
#
_symmetry.space_group_name_H-M   'P 1'
#
loop_
_entity.id
_entity.type
_entity.pdbx_description
1 polymer ?
#
loop_
_entity_poly.entity_id
_entity_poly.type
_entity_poly.pdbx_seq_one_letter_code
_entity_poly.pdbx_strand_id
1 'polypeptide(L)'
;MAGLKEKVDLQATCSVTQEVTQFLILLALAAPPVGSPIQQAPQTKLETSQEEFLSWVQESAIPVEPWQSNAELEAYLDRALKGKRIVFIGEPGHFFSERQDVQLLFIRSLVRRGYRHLFLEGLGASNAPVMDAYLQTGKPPVAGDSKRQQEAQRYRERAFESWVGAKGSDFQKRRSADRQRFLDALREIQQSLPETSPPLRIHPLDIDMQPGACYGSMDEILALYPEEPALDWIRSQLAKIEGESIQDEIQRLEQLKKAMETSPDQHFGALSAAHRLDLFKFLDCLIETIVFFDSARTDGSLNRALVRREPAMYRQVQYGLDSLPKGAKAIMIGHNNHLCRASGTIPRARKPSMGERIVKANPGQVFCIWMLHDHGWLLNPMAKEPIERLDSDPSRVESLLAKAGSLFLLPLGSGKPGESYLAKPRRHSYFSWSETSTLSRQTDAIFFLEKISPLHE
;
A
#
# COMPACT_ATOMS: atom_id res chain seq x y z
N MET A 1 -65.48 -25.51 24.44
CA MET A 1 -64.48 -25.43 23.36
C MET A 1 -63.57 -24.26 23.65
N ALA A 2 -62.54 -24.51 24.48
CA ALA A 2 -61.67 -23.50 25.06
C ALA A 2 -60.26 -23.70 24.50
N GLY A 3 -59.69 -22.62 23.96
CA GLY A 3 -58.34 -22.57 23.42
C GLY A 3 -57.34 -22.05 24.44
N LEU A 4 -56.22 -22.75 24.57
CA LEU A 4 -55.01 -22.31 25.26
C LEU A 4 -53.94 -22.07 24.20
N LYS A 5 -53.47 -20.81 24.11
CA LYS A 5 -52.28 -20.41 23.35
C LYS A 5 -51.12 -20.37 24.34
N GLU A 6 -50.13 -21.24 24.16
CA GLU A 6 -48.82 -21.12 24.79
C GLU A 6 -48.00 -20.04 24.06
N LYS A 7 -47.54 -19.06 24.82
CA LYS A 7 -46.41 -18.20 24.47
C LYS A 7 -45.16 -18.88 25.02
N VAL A 8 -44.21 -19.20 24.15
CA VAL A 8 -42.86 -19.58 24.57
C VAL A 8 -42.08 -18.29 24.81
N ASP A 9 -41.75 -18.07 26.07
CA ASP A 9 -40.87 -17.04 26.59
C ASP A 9 -39.42 -17.59 26.53
N LEU A 10 -38.54 -16.91 25.79
CA LEU A 10 -37.11 -17.21 25.74
C LEU A 10 -36.35 -16.03 26.34
N GLN A 11 -36.39 -15.95 27.68
CA GLN A 11 -35.36 -15.28 28.46
C GLN A 11 -34.18 -16.25 28.63
N ALA A 12 -33.13 -16.04 27.86
CA ALA A 12 -31.80 -16.54 28.18
C ALA A 12 -30.89 -15.35 28.48
N THR A 13 -30.63 -15.17 29.76
CA THR A 13 -29.69 -14.23 30.36
C THR A 13 -28.26 -14.53 29.90
N CYS A 14 -27.60 -13.56 29.27
CA CYS A 14 -26.16 -13.44 29.31
C CYS A 14 -25.80 -11.98 29.60
N SER A 15 -25.60 -11.71 30.89
CA SER A 15 -25.00 -10.49 31.41
C SER A 15 -23.49 -10.53 31.17
N VAL A 16 -23.00 -9.65 30.29
CA VAL A 16 -21.65 -9.10 30.41
C VAL A 16 -21.79 -7.59 30.29
N THR A 17 -21.90 -6.97 31.46
CA THR A 17 -21.80 -5.53 31.66
C THR A 17 -20.35 -5.08 31.51
N GLN A 18 -20.19 -3.95 30.81
CA GLN A 18 -19.20 -2.89 31.07
C GLN A 18 -17.70 -3.25 31.04
N GLU A 19 -17.04 -2.87 29.94
CA GLU A 19 -16.05 -1.79 29.95
C GLU A 19 -15.77 -1.31 28.52
N VAL A 20 -16.62 -0.38 28.05
CA VAL A 20 -16.35 0.49 26.92
C VAL A 20 -16.16 1.88 27.51
N THR A 21 -14.91 2.30 27.72
CA THR A 21 -14.49 3.72 27.78
C THR A 21 -12.95 3.80 27.60
N GLN A 22 -12.54 4.29 26.44
CA GLN A 22 -11.39 5.18 26.15
C GLN A 22 -10.28 5.33 27.21
N PHE A 23 -9.00 5.08 26.85
CA PHE A 23 -7.90 6.08 26.84
C PHE A 23 -6.50 5.43 26.54
N LEU A 24 -5.72 6.12 25.69
CA LEU A 24 -4.24 6.11 25.53
C LEU A 24 -3.51 5.03 24.70
N ILE A 25 -3.38 5.30 23.40
CA ILE A 25 -2.20 4.90 22.59
C ILE A 25 -1.04 5.87 22.92
N LEU A 26 -0.27 5.55 23.97
CA LEU A 26 1.07 6.05 24.36
C LEU A 26 1.24 5.61 25.84
N LEU A 27 2.03 4.62 26.22
CA LEU A 27 3.50 4.54 26.19
C LEU A 27 3.90 3.19 26.81
N ALA A 28 4.85 2.47 26.21
CA ALA A 28 5.79 1.56 26.91
C ALA A 28 6.89 1.14 25.90
N LEU A 29 7.89 1.99 25.67
CA LEU A 29 9.18 2.04 26.39
C LEU A 29 10.14 0.91 25.99
N ALA A 30 10.99 1.22 25.01
CA ALA A 30 12.40 0.91 25.10
C ALA A 30 13.15 2.25 24.99
N ALA A 31 14.07 2.48 25.91
CA ALA A 31 14.84 3.69 26.11
C ALA A 31 15.44 4.26 24.81
N PRO A 32 15.72 5.58 24.73
CA PRO A 32 16.62 6.08 23.71
C PRO A 32 17.97 5.33 23.85
N PRO A 33 18.61 4.91 22.74
CA PRO A 33 20.01 4.52 22.83
C PRO A 33 20.79 5.72 23.36
N VAL A 34 21.54 5.50 24.44
CA VAL A 34 22.53 6.46 24.95
C VAL A 34 23.49 6.73 23.80
N GLY A 35 23.37 7.91 23.20
CA GLY A 35 24.24 8.35 22.12
C GLY A 35 25.66 8.49 22.65
N SER A 36 26.60 7.82 22.00
CA SER A 36 28.00 8.24 22.05
C SER A 36 28.12 9.63 21.43
N PRO A 37 28.95 10.54 21.98
CA PRO A 37 29.06 11.90 21.48
C PRO A 37 29.72 11.89 20.10
N ILE A 38 28.91 12.10 19.06
CA ILE A 38 29.44 12.50 17.75
C ILE A 38 29.85 13.96 17.91
N GLN A 39 31.16 14.21 17.92
CA GLN A 39 31.71 15.56 17.77
C GLN A 39 31.23 16.14 16.43
N GLN A 40 30.23 17.02 16.49
CA GLN A 40 29.88 17.88 15.36
C GLN A 40 30.81 19.10 15.39
N ALA A 41 31.59 19.25 14.32
CA ALA A 41 32.32 20.47 14.04
C ALA A 41 31.30 21.64 13.86
N PRO A 42 31.63 22.87 14.29
CA PRO A 42 30.70 23.98 14.21
C PRO A 42 30.59 24.46 12.75
N GLN A 43 29.47 24.15 12.11
CA GLN A 43 28.99 24.92 10.96
C GLN A 43 27.71 25.64 11.38
N THR A 44 27.89 26.85 11.90
CA THR A 44 26.82 27.82 12.14
C THR A 44 26.30 28.37 10.81
N LYS A 45 25.59 27.55 10.05
CA LYS A 45 24.59 28.07 9.10
C LYS A 45 23.37 28.45 9.93
N LEU A 46 23.00 29.73 9.90
CA LEU A 46 21.75 30.24 10.45
C LEU A 46 20.59 29.34 10.01
N GLU A 47 19.72 28.98 10.94
CA GLU A 47 18.56 28.15 10.62
C GLU A 47 17.63 28.95 9.69
N THR A 48 17.22 28.35 8.57
CA THR A 48 16.23 28.96 7.68
C THR A 48 14.93 29.21 8.44
N SER A 49 14.46 30.46 8.38
CA SER A 49 13.24 30.88 9.07
C SER A 49 11.99 30.31 8.38
N GLN A 50 10.83 30.36 9.05
CA GLN A 50 9.57 29.95 8.42
C GLN A 50 9.18 30.90 7.29
N GLU A 51 9.53 32.18 7.40
CA GLU A 51 9.28 33.20 6.38
C GLU A 51 10.14 32.96 5.13
N GLU A 52 11.42 32.64 5.30
CA GLU A 52 12.31 32.27 4.18
C GLU A 52 11.83 31.00 3.48
N PHE A 53 11.39 30.01 4.25
CA PHE A 53 10.76 28.80 3.70
C PHE A 53 9.50 29.14 2.91
N LEU A 54 8.59 29.93 3.47
CA LEU A 54 7.34 30.30 2.82
C LEU A 54 7.56 31.09 1.53
N SER A 55 8.48 32.07 1.53
CA SER A 55 8.85 32.83 0.33
C SER A 55 9.35 31.89 -0.77
N TRP A 56 10.21 30.95 -0.40
CA TRP A 56 10.72 29.96 -1.36
C TRP A 56 9.62 29.07 -1.93
N VAL A 57 8.67 28.61 -1.11
CA VAL A 57 7.53 27.82 -1.57
C VAL A 57 6.69 28.63 -2.56
N GLN A 58 6.35 29.88 -2.23
CA GLN A 58 5.55 30.75 -3.12
C GLN A 58 6.24 31.01 -4.46
N GLU A 59 7.57 31.10 -4.48
CA GLU A 59 8.35 31.30 -5.71
C GLU A 59 8.57 30.02 -6.53
N SER A 60 8.56 28.84 -5.89
CA SER A 60 9.01 27.58 -6.49
C SER A 60 7.88 26.56 -6.68
N ALA A 61 6.73 26.76 -6.02
CA ALA A 61 5.56 25.93 -6.21
C ALA A 61 5.03 26.09 -7.63
N ILE A 62 4.73 24.97 -8.26
CA ILE A 62 4.04 24.89 -9.54
C ILE A 62 2.55 24.75 -9.20
N PRO A 63 1.71 25.78 -9.43
CA PRO A 63 0.28 25.68 -9.21
C PRO A 63 -0.30 24.53 -10.02
N VAL A 64 -1.25 23.80 -9.46
CA VAL A 64 -1.94 22.71 -10.16
C VAL A 64 -3.43 22.98 -10.12
N GLU A 65 -4.06 23.01 -11.29
CA GLU A 65 -5.51 23.06 -11.37
C GLU A 65 -6.09 21.71 -10.94
N PRO A 66 -7.24 21.67 -10.23
CA PRO A 66 -7.81 20.44 -9.70
C PRO A 66 -7.81 19.31 -10.73
N TRP A 67 -6.97 18.30 -10.46
CA TRP A 67 -6.88 17.03 -11.17
C TRP A 67 -6.46 17.14 -12.64
N GLN A 68 -5.97 18.31 -13.07
CA GLN A 68 -5.52 18.57 -14.43
C GLN A 68 -4.05 18.97 -14.46
N SER A 69 -3.32 18.41 -15.42
CA SER A 69 -1.93 18.80 -15.65
C SER A 69 -1.89 20.09 -16.47
N ASN A 70 -0.89 20.93 -16.21
CA ASN A 70 -0.62 22.13 -16.99
C ASN A 70 0.78 22.07 -17.60
N ALA A 71 1.08 23.03 -18.49
CA ALA A 71 2.34 23.05 -19.22
C ALA A 71 3.58 23.11 -18.31
N GLU A 72 3.48 23.81 -17.18
CA GLU A 72 4.58 23.96 -16.23
C GLU A 72 4.87 22.65 -15.49
N LEU A 73 3.83 21.97 -15.00
CA LEU A 73 3.94 20.65 -14.39
C LEU A 73 4.54 19.64 -15.37
N GLU A 74 4.03 19.58 -16.61
CA GLU A 74 4.57 18.68 -17.63
C GLU A 74 6.04 18.98 -17.94
N ALA A 75 6.41 20.26 -18.09
CA ALA A 75 7.80 20.67 -18.34
C ALA A 75 8.73 20.32 -17.17
N TYR A 76 8.26 20.45 -15.93
CA TYR A 76 9.01 19.99 -14.76
C TYR A 76 9.21 18.47 -14.79
N LEU A 77 8.13 17.71 -15.02
CA LEU A 77 8.19 16.25 -15.08
C LEU A 77 9.12 15.76 -16.19
N ASP A 78 9.15 16.40 -17.37
CA ASP A 78 10.09 16.05 -18.44
C ASP A 78 11.55 16.15 -18.00
N ARG A 79 11.89 17.20 -17.23
CA ARG A 79 13.25 17.36 -16.71
C ARG A 79 13.54 16.38 -15.58
N ALA A 80 12.63 16.28 -14.61
CA ALA A 80 12.81 15.50 -13.39
C ALA A 80 12.85 13.98 -13.64
N LEU A 81 12.12 13.50 -14.66
CA LEU A 81 12.04 12.08 -15.02
C LEU A 81 13.14 11.63 -15.97
N LYS A 82 14.06 12.51 -16.38
CA LYS A 82 15.17 12.14 -17.26
C LYS A 82 16.03 11.05 -16.62
N GLY A 83 16.18 9.92 -17.33
CA GLY A 83 16.94 8.75 -16.84
C GLY A 83 16.26 7.97 -15.72
N LYS A 84 15.03 8.32 -15.35
CA LYS A 84 14.27 7.62 -14.31
C LYS A 84 13.51 6.44 -14.91
N ARG A 85 13.55 5.32 -14.20
CA ARG A 85 12.85 4.08 -14.54
C ARG A 85 11.66 3.86 -13.62
N ILE A 86 11.78 4.26 -12.36
CA ILE A 86 10.79 4.00 -11.32
C ILE A 86 10.30 5.32 -10.77
N VAL A 87 8.98 5.46 -10.65
CA VAL A 87 8.35 6.61 -9.99
C VAL A 87 7.56 6.14 -8.79
N PHE A 88 7.83 6.71 -7.63
CA PHE A 88 7.04 6.53 -6.41
C PHE A 88 6.00 7.65 -6.31
N ILE A 89 4.76 7.26 -6.11
CA ILE A 89 3.65 8.15 -5.78
C ILE A 89 3.19 7.77 -4.36
N GLY A 90 3.74 8.49 -3.39
CA GLY A 90 3.47 8.31 -1.97
C GLY A 90 2.20 9.03 -1.52
N GLU A 91 1.41 8.39 -0.64
CA GLU A 91 0.26 9.00 0.03
C GLU A 91 0.42 9.05 1.56
N PRO A 92 -0.12 10.07 2.24
CA PRO A 92 -0.07 10.16 3.70
C PRO A 92 -1.13 9.28 4.37
N GLY A 93 -2.13 8.78 3.64
CA GLY A 93 -3.18 7.91 4.16
C GLY A 93 -4.05 7.33 3.04
N HIS A 94 -4.91 6.36 3.37
CA HIS A 94 -5.59 5.52 2.36
C HIS A 94 -7.04 5.91 2.04
N PHE A 95 -7.68 6.75 2.85
CA PHE A 95 -9.15 6.84 2.89
C PHE A 95 -9.72 8.26 2.77
N PHE A 96 -9.16 9.02 1.83
CA PHE A 96 -9.69 10.31 1.39
C PHE A 96 -9.76 10.33 -0.14
N SER A 97 -10.71 11.07 -0.69
CA SER A 97 -11.07 11.04 -2.11
C SER A 97 -9.95 11.50 -3.04
N GLU A 98 -9.35 12.64 -2.71
CA GLU A 98 -8.40 13.39 -3.54
C GLU A 98 -7.14 12.58 -3.84
N ARG A 99 -6.81 11.61 -2.98
CA ARG A 99 -5.70 10.66 -3.14
C ARG A 99 -5.68 10.03 -4.52
N GLN A 100 -6.84 9.55 -4.97
CA GLN A 100 -6.96 8.84 -6.25
C GLN A 100 -6.86 9.82 -7.41
N ASP A 101 -7.39 11.03 -7.27
CA ASP A 101 -7.34 12.04 -8.32
C ASP A 101 -5.90 12.52 -8.55
N VAL A 102 -5.12 12.70 -7.47
CA VAL A 102 -3.68 12.97 -7.55
C VAL A 102 -2.92 11.82 -8.20
N GLN A 103 -3.21 10.57 -7.82
CA GLN A 103 -2.60 9.39 -8.44
C GLN A 103 -2.89 9.35 -9.94
N LEU A 104 -4.14 9.55 -10.35
CA LEU A 104 -4.57 9.55 -11.74
C LEU A 104 -3.95 10.70 -12.54
N LEU A 105 -3.81 11.90 -11.95
CA LEU A 105 -3.08 13.01 -12.55
C LEU A 105 -1.66 12.58 -12.96
N PHE A 106 -0.89 12.02 -12.02
CA PHE A 106 0.46 11.58 -12.32
C PHE A 106 0.51 10.36 -13.24
N ILE A 107 -0.37 9.38 -13.07
CA ILE A 107 -0.41 8.20 -13.95
C ILE A 107 -0.64 8.64 -15.39
N ARG A 108 -1.57 9.57 -15.67
CA ARG A 108 -1.79 10.09 -17.04
C ARG A 108 -0.51 10.67 -17.64
N SER A 109 0.17 11.53 -16.90
CA SER A 109 1.43 12.16 -17.35
C SER A 109 2.57 11.14 -17.51
N LEU A 110 2.68 10.15 -16.62
CA LEU A 110 3.71 9.11 -16.67
C LEU A 110 3.45 8.12 -17.82
N VAL A 111 2.21 7.75 -18.07
CA VAL A 111 1.83 6.88 -19.19
C VAL A 111 2.18 7.54 -20.53
N ARG A 112 2.03 8.85 -20.70
CA ARG A 112 2.53 9.55 -21.90
C ARG A 112 4.05 9.43 -22.09
N ARG A 113 4.81 9.16 -21.02
CA ARG A 113 6.28 9.02 -21.00
C ARG A 113 6.78 7.57 -21.02
N GLY A 114 5.89 6.64 -21.36
CA GLY A 114 6.22 5.22 -21.51
C GLY A 114 6.21 4.41 -20.21
N TYR A 115 5.72 4.95 -19.10
CA TYR A 115 5.50 4.16 -17.89
C TYR A 115 4.29 3.24 -18.10
N ARG A 116 4.47 1.93 -17.91
CA ARG A 116 3.46 0.91 -18.25
C ARG A 116 3.21 -0.12 -17.16
N HIS A 117 3.96 -0.09 -16.08
CA HIS A 117 3.85 -1.09 -15.01
C HIS A 117 3.47 -0.41 -13.70
N LEU A 118 2.24 -0.63 -13.23
CA LEU A 118 1.70 -0.10 -11.99
C LEU A 118 1.86 -1.13 -10.87
N PHE A 119 2.57 -0.79 -9.81
CA PHE A 119 2.64 -1.56 -8.57
C PHE A 119 1.77 -0.85 -7.54
N LEU A 120 0.77 -1.53 -6.98
CA LEU A 120 -0.23 -0.90 -6.11
C LEU A 120 -0.24 -1.55 -4.72
N GLU A 121 -0.08 -0.75 -3.68
CA GLU A 121 -0.25 -1.19 -2.30
C GLU A 121 -1.69 -1.67 -2.03
N GLY A 122 -1.85 -2.67 -1.15
CA GLY A 122 -3.11 -3.30 -0.86
C GLY A 122 -3.53 -4.32 -1.91
N LEU A 123 -2.72 -4.51 -2.96
CA LEU A 123 -2.84 -5.61 -3.90
C LEU A 123 -1.73 -6.64 -3.68
N GLY A 124 -2.15 -7.80 -3.19
CA GLY A 124 -1.32 -8.98 -3.18
C GLY A 124 -1.39 -9.77 -4.48
N ALA A 125 -0.64 -10.86 -4.50
CA ALA A 125 -0.40 -11.63 -5.71
C ALA A 125 -1.68 -12.21 -6.32
N SER A 126 -2.67 -12.63 -5.53
CA SER A 126 -3.93 -13.18 -6.09
C SER A 126 -4.86 -12.14 -6.71
N ASN A 127 -4.78 -10.88 -6.26
CA ASN A 127 -5.69 -9.81 -6.67
C ASN A 127 -5.18 -9.02 -7.88
N ALA A 128 -3.86 -8.85 -8.01
CA ALA A 128 -3.26 -8.11 -9.11
C ALA A 128 -3.64 -8.67 -10.50
N PRO A 129 -3.55 -9.98 -10.79
CA PRO A 129 -3.95 -10.54 -12.09
C PRO A 129 -5.41 -10.29 -12.45
N VAL A 130 -6.31 -10.29 -11.45
CA VAL A 130 -7.74 -10.05 -11.66
C VAL A 130 -7.99 -8.59 -12.06
N MET A 131 -7.31 -7.65 -11.40
CA MET A 131 -7.39 -6.23 -11.75
C MET A 131 -6.71 -5.94 -13.09
N ASP A 132 -5.60 -6.60 -13.38
CA ASP A 132 -4.94 -6.51 -14.70
C ASP A 132 -5.88 -7.04 -15.80
N ALA A 133 -6.56 -8.17 -15.58
CA ALA A 133 -7.53 -8.71 -16.52
C ALA A 133 -8.75 -7.78 -16.72
N TYR A 134 -9.22 -7.11 -15.66
CA TYR A 134 -10.24 -6.06 -15.80
C TYR A 134 -9.75 -4.93 -16.71
N LEU A 135 -8.51 -4.48 -16.50
CA LEU A 135 -7.90 -3.43 -17.30
C LEU A 135 -7.84 -3.82 -18.79
N GLN A 136 -7.47 -5.07 -19.08
CA GLN A 136 -7.38 -5.56 -20.47
C GLN A 136 -8.75 -5.80 -21.10
N THR A 137 -9.69 -6.43 -20.39
CA THR A 137 -10.91 -6.99 -20.99
C THR A 137 -12.17 -6.19 -20.70
N GLY A 138 -12.20 -5.43 -19.61
CA GLY A 138 -13.37 -4.69 -19.13
C GLY A 138 -14.41 -5.56 -18.45
N LYS A 139 -14.16 -6.87 -18.38
CA LYS A 139 -15.01 -7.77 -17.62
C LYS A 139 -14.66 -7.54 -16.16
N PRO A 140 -15.61 -7.05 -15.33
CA PRO A 140 -15.33 -6.81 -13.94
C PRO A 140 -14.76 -8.09 -13.32
N PRO A 141 -13.89 -7.95 -12.29
CA PRO A 141 -13.58 -9.08 -11.42
C PRO A 141 -14.89 -9.77 -11.09
N VAL A 142 -15.02 -11.07 -11.40
CA VAL A 142 -16.27 -11.78 -11.11
C VAL A 142 -16.49 -11.66 -9.60
N ALA A 143 -17.45 -10.82 -9.21
CA ALA A 143 -17.79 -10.59 -7.83
C ALA A 143 -18.33 -11.92 -7.30
N GLY A 144 -17.49 -12.64 -6.55
CA GLY A 144 -17.83 -13.98 -6.10
C GLY A 144 -17.28 -15.10 -6.97
N ASP A 145 -15.96 -15.10 -7.25
CA ASP A 145 -15.28 -16.39 -7.24
C ASP A 145 -15.45 -16.97 -5.82
N SER A 146 -16.53 -17.75 -5.67
CA SER A 146 -17.06 -18.18 -4.38
C SER A 146 -15.98 -18.89 -3.60
N LYS A 147 -15.03 -19.54 -4.28
CA LYS A 147 -13.90 -20.23 -3.67
C LYS A 147 -12.93 -19.25 -3.00
N ARG A 148 -12.46 -18.21 -3.70
CA ARG A 148 -11.57 -17.18 -3.11
C ARG A 148 -12.24 -16.46 -1.94
N GLN A 149 -13.52 -16.15 -2.06
CA GLN A 149 -14.29 -15.51 -0.99
C GLN A 149 -14.54 -16.45 0.19
N GLN A 150 -14.83 -17.72 -0.06
CA GLN A 150 -14.96 -18.75 0.98
C GLN A 150 -13.64 -18.96 1.72
N GLU A 151 -12.50 -19.01 1.03
CA GLU A 151 -11.20 -19.11 1.69
C GLU A 151 -10.91 -17.88 2.54
N ALA A 152 -11.12 -16.68 1.99
CA ALA A 152 -10.99 -15.43 2.72
C ALA A 152 -11.87 -15.40 3.97
N GLN A 153 -13.11 -15.88 3.85
CA GLN A 153 -14.07 -15.95 4.95
C GLN A 153 -13.60 -16.92 6.05
N ARG A 154 -13.11 -18.12 5.70
CA ARG A 154 -12.57 -19.08 6.67
C ARG A 154 -11.40 -18.51 7.45
N TYR A 155 -10.51 -17.76 6.81
CA TYR A 155 -9.42 -17.10 7.54
C TYR A 155 -9.92 -15.93 8.39
N ARG A 156 -10.95 -15.18 7.96
CA ARG A 156 -11.56 -14.14 8.82
C ARG A 156 -12.17 -14.73 10.09
N GLU A 157 -12.85 -15.86 9.98
CA GLU A 157 -13.42 -16.57 11.14
C GLU A 157 -12.34 -17.08 12.10
N ARG A 158 -11.13 -17.38 11.58
CA ARG A 158 -9.97 -17.80 12.38
C ARG A 158 -9.08 -16.64 12.86
N ALA A 159 -9.10 -15.52 12.14
CA ALA A 159 -8.17 -14.41 12.32
C ALA A 159 -8.94 -13.09 12.40
N PHE A 160 -8.95 -12.53 13.61
CA PHE A 160 -9.04 -11.10 13.88
C PHE A 160 -10.20 -10.37 13.16
N GLU A 161 -11.42 -10.59 13.66
CA GLU A 161 -12.65 -9.87 13.24
C GLU A 161 -12.53 -8.33 13.33
N SER A 162 -11.61 -7.80 14.13
CA SER A 162 -11.59 -6.39 14.55
C SER A 162 -11.00 -5.40 13.55
N TRP A 163 -10.09 -5.79 12.63
CA TRP A 163 -9.40 -4.82 11.77
C TRP A 163 -10.05 -4.59 10.40
N VAL A 164 -10.72 -5.61 9.85
CA VAL A 164 -11.37 -5.53 8.52
C VAL A 164 -12.86 -5.90 8.59
N GLY A 165 -13.27 -6.69 9.58
CA GLY A 165 -14.59 -7.35 9.63
C GLY A 165 -15.71 -6.56 10.30
N ALA A 166 -15.40 -5.61 11.19
CA ALA A 166 -16.41 -5.02 12.07
C ALA A 166 -16.95 -3.64 11.64
N LYS A 167 -16.57 -3.11 10.46
CA LYS A 167 -17.00 -1.76 10.05
C LYS A 167 -18.10 -1.83 9.00
N GLY A 168 -19.21 -1.17 9.35
CA GLY A 168 -20.52 -1.29 8.72
C GLY A 168 -20.52 -1.15 7.20
N SER A 169 -21.63 -1.57 6.59
CA SER A 169 -21.83 -1.57 5.14
C SER A 169 -21.38 -0.29 4.43
N ASP A 170 -21.49 0.87 5.08
CA ASP A 170 -21.08 2.16 4.53
C ASP A 170 -19.56 2.28 4.26
N PHE A 171 -18.69 1.84 5.18
CA PHE A 171 -17.24 1.88 4.97
C PHE A 171 -16.84 1.07 3.75
N GLN A 172 -17.35 -0.17 3.67
CA GLN A 172 -17.05 -1.08 2.57
C GLN A 172 -17.64 -0.58 1.25
N LYS A 173 -18.84 0.00 1.29
CA LYS A 173 -19.50 0.62 0.12
C LYS A 173 -18.64 1.74 -0.46
N ARG A 174 -18.28 2.74 0.35
CA ARG A 174 -17.46 3.88 -0.08
C ARG A 174 -16.09 3.47 -0.59
N ARG A 175 -15.41 2.58 0.15
CA ARG A 175 -14.11 2.04 -0.27
C ARG A 175 -14.20 1.30 -1.60
N SER A 176 -15.26 0.53 -1.82
CA SER A 176 -15.48 -0.20 -3.07
C SER A 176 -15.81 0.76 -4.22
N ALA A 177 -16.63 1.78 -3.98
CA ALA A 177 -16.97 2.81 -4.96
C ALA A 177 -15.73 3.57 -5.42
N ASP A 178 -14.90 4.07 -4.50
CA ASP A 178 -13.64 4.75 -4.84
C ASP A 178 -12.66 3.80 -5.54
N ARG A 179 -12.54 2.55 -5.11
CA ARG A 179 -11.67 1.57 -5.81
C ARG A 179 -12.15 1.31 -7.24
N GLN A 180 -13.46 1.20 -7.45
CA GLN A 180 -14.03 1.01 -8.78
C GLN A 180 -13.81 2.25 -9.66
N ARG A 181 -14.08 3.46 -9.15
CA ARG A 181 -13.79 4.72 -9.85
C ARG A 181 -12.34 4.78 -10.33
N PHE A 182 -11.40 4.44 -9.45
CA PHE A 182 -9.98 4.43 -9.79
C PHE A 182 -9.65 3.41 -10.88
N LEU A 183 -10.22 2.19 -10.81
CA LEU A 183 -10.04 1.16 -11.82
C LEU A 183 -10.64 1.55 -13.19
N ASP A 184 -11.80 2.19 -13.18
CA ASP A 184 -12.46 2.68 -14.40
C ASP A 184 -11.61 3.77 -15.06
N ALA A 185 -11.09 4.72 -14.27
CA ALA A 185 -10.18 5.75 -14.78
C ALA A 185 -8.86 5.16 -15.31
N LEU A 186 -8.29 4.13 -14.67
CA LEU A 186 -7.14 3.41 -15.22
C LEU A 186 -7.47 2.74 -16.56
N ARG A 187 -8.68 2.20 -16.69
CA ARG A 187 -9.17 1.61 -17.93
C ARG A 187 -9.37 2.63 -19.04
N GLU A 188 -9.91 3.80 -18.73
CA GLU A 188 -9.96 4.92 -19.67
C GLU A 188 -8.57 5.31 -20.16
N ILE A 189 -7.57 5.38 -19.25
CA ILE A 189 -6.18 5.64 -19.62
C ILE A 189 -5.66 4.55 -20.57
N GLN A 190 -5.88 3.27 -20.25
CA GLN A 190 -5.51 2.13 -21.11
C GLN A 190 -6.16 2.22 -22.50
N GLN A 191 -7.44 2.55 -22.56
CA GLN A 191 -8.19 2.65 -23.82
C GLN A 191 -7.78 3.87 -24.66
N SER A 192 -7.25 4.92 -24.02
CA SER A 192 -6.72 6.10 -24.71
C SER A 192 -5.33 5.88 -25.33
N LEU A 193 -4.67 4.75 -25.04
CA LEU A 193 -3.37 4.45 -25.60
C LEU A 193 -3.48 4.15 -27.11
N PRO A 194 -2.49 4.57 -27.92
CA PRO A 194 -2.39 4.08 -29.30
C PRO A 194 -2.34 2.54 -29.33
N GLU A 195 -2.98 1.91 -30.31
CA GLU A 195 -3.00 0.43 -30.45
C GLU A 195 -1.59 -0.19 -30.52
N THR A 196 -0.61 0.57 -31.01
CA THR A 196 0.79 0.16 -31.10
C THR A 196 1.56 0.29 -29.78
N SER A 197 0.99 0.93 -28.76
CA SER A 197 1.63 1.06 -27.46
C SER A 197 1.49 -0.23 -26.65
N PRO A 198 2.53 -0.62 -25.89
CA PRO A 198 2.36 -1.67 -24.88
C PRO A 198 1.22 -1.30 -23.91
N PRO A 199 0.41 -2.28 -23.48
CA PRO A 199 -0.64 -2.03 -22.52
C PRO A 199 -0.07 -1.66 -21.16
N LEU A 200 -0.84 -0.89 -20.40
CA LEU A 200 -0.69 -0.70 -18.97
C LEU A 200 -0.95 -2.03 -18.26
N ARG A 201 -0.07 -2.38 -17.31
CA ARG A 201 -0.11 -3.63 -16.55
C ARG A 201 -0.11 -3.36 -15.05
N ILE A 202 -0.89 -4.13 -14.30
CA ILE A 202 -0.97 -4.05 -12.83
C ILE A 202 -0.17 -5.20 -12.20
N HIS A 203 0.61 -4.86 -11.18
CA HIS A 203 1.51 -5.74 -10.44
C HIS A 203 1.22 -5.62 -8.94
N PRO A 204 1.42 -6.70 -8.16
CA PRO A 204 1.28 -6.62 -6.71
C PRO A 204 2.46 -5.82 -6.12
N LEU A 205 2.15 -5.01 -5.12
CA LEU A 205 3.16 -4.38 -4.25
C LEU A 205 3.16 -5.05 -2.87
N ASP A 206 2.06 -5.71 -2.51
CA ASP A 206 1.75 -6.14 -1.16
C ASP A 206 1.67 -7.66 -1.01
N ILE A 207 1.49 -8.13 0.22
CA ILE A 207 0.90 -9.44 0.51
C ILE A 207 -0.61 -9.38 0.28
N ASP A 208 -1.28 -10.53 0.23
CA ASP A 208 -2.73 -10.55 0.15
C ASP A 208 -3.35 -10.13 1.49
N MET A 209 -4.13 -9.05 1.46
CA MET A 209 -4.94 -8.59 2.59
C MET A 209 -6.22 -9.42 2.77
N GLN A 210 -6.43 -10.43 1.92
CA GLN A 210 -7.48 -11.44 2.02
C GLN A 210 -6.81 -12.82 2.18
N PRO A 211 -6.60 -13.28 3.43
CA PRO A 211 -5.88 -14.52 3.67
C PRO A 211 -6.55 -15.72 3.00
N GLY A 212 -5.76 -16.56 2.32
CA GLY A 212 -6.24 -17.71 1.56
C GLY A 212 -6.61 -17.44 0.10
N ALA A 213 -6.71 -16.18 -0.36
CA ALA A 213 -7.09 -15.88 -1.75
C ALA A 213 -6.13 -16.48 -2.80
N CYS A 214 -4.85 -16.65 -2.47
CA CYS A 214 -3.85 -17.32 -3.31
C CYS A 214 -4.18 -18.79 -3.61
N TYR A 215 -4.93 -19.51 -2.76
CA TYR A 215 -5.31 -20.89 -3.05
C TYR A 215 -6.09 -20.99 -4.37
N GLY A 216 -7.06 -20.10 -4.58
CA GLY A 216 -7.84 -20.05 -5.82
C GLY A 216 -6.96 -19.80 -7.06
N SER A 217 -6.00 -18.88 -6.97
CA SER A 217 -5.08 -18.59 -8.08
C SER A 217 -4.14 -19.76 -8.41
N MET A 218 -3.70 -20.51 -7.40
CA MET A 218 -2.88 -21.71 -7.64
C MET A 218 -3.72 -22.85 -8.24
N ASP A 219 -4.96 -23.02 -7.80
CA ASP A 219 -5.88 -24.00 -8.38
C ASP A 219 -6.17 -23.71 -9.87
N GLU A 220 -6.32 -22.44 -10.25
CA GLU A 220 -6.48 -22.04 -11.65
C GLU A 220 -5.27 -22.45 -12.51
N ILE A 221 -4.04 -22.27 -12.01
CA ILE A 221 -2.83 -22.72 -12.71
C ILE A 221 -2.83 -24.25 -12.86
N LEU A 222 -3.12 -24.98 -11.77
CA LEU A 222 -3.08 -26.45 -11.76
C LEU A 222 -4.23 -27.08 -12.56
N ALA A 223 -5.33 -26.38 -12.76
CA ALA A 223 -6.46 -26.81 -13.57
C ALA A 223 -6.13 -26.83 -15.08
N LEU A 224 -5.08 -26.14 -15.52
CA LEU A 224 -4.58 -26.22 -16.90
C LEU A 224 -3.90 -27.56 -17.22
N TYR A 225 -3.60 -28.37 -16.20
CA TYR A 225 -2.85 -29.64 -16.30
C TYR A 225 -3.55 -30.78 -15.54
N PRO A 226 -4.83 -31.07 -15.82
CA PRO A 226 -5.66 -31.94 -14.97
C PRO A 226 -5.21 -33.41 -14.94
N GLU A 227 -4.55 -33.88 -16.01
CA GLU A 227 -4.15 -35.29 -16.17
C GLU A 227 -2.69 -35.56 -15.81
N GLU A 228 -1.96 -34.60 -15.24
CA GLU A 228 -0.54 -34.73 -14.91
C GLU A 228 -0.34 -35.34 -13.50
N PRO A 229 0.00 -36.65 -13.36
CA PRO A 229 0.08 -37.30 -12.05
C PRO A 229 1.26 -36.75 -11.23
N ALA A 230 2.27 -36.20 -11.90
CA ALA A 230 3.39 -35.52 -11.25
C ALA A 230 2.93 -34.34 -10.37
N LEU A 231 1.77 -33.74 -10.69
CA LEU A 231 1.21 -32.59 -9.95
C LEU A 231 0.29 -33.01 -8.80
N ASP A 232 -0.06 -34.29 -8.65
CA ASP A 232 -0.96 -34.76 -7.58
C ASP A 232 -0.36 -34.53 -6.20
N TRP A 233 0.97 -34.65 -6.09
CA TRP A 233 1.67 -34.28 -4.88
C TRP A 233 1.46 -32.80 -4.54
N ILE A 234 1.60 -31.89 -5.51
CA ILE A 234 1.37 -30.44 -5.29
C ILE A 234 -0.07 -30.20 -4.85
N ARG A 235 -1.04 -30.82 -5.53
CA ARG A 235 -2.46 -30.71 -5.16
C ARG A 235 -2.70 -31.18 -3.74
N SER A 236 -2.09 -32.29 -3.32
CA SER A 236 -2.17 -32.78 -1.94
C SER A 236 -1.54 -31.81 -0.94
N GLN A 237 -0.44 -31.14 -1.32
CA GLN A 237 0.21 -30.14 -0.50
C GLN A 237 -0.52 -28.80 -0.47
N LEU A 238 -1.51 -28.56 -1.35
CA LEU A 238 -2.38 -27.38 -1.30
C LEU A 238 -3.78 -27.72 -0.77
N ALA A 239 -4.09 -29.01 -0.63
CA ALA A 239 -5.37 -29.47 -0.14
C ALA A 239 -5.60 -29.01 1.31
N LYS A 240 -6.87 -28.78 1.62
CA LYS A 240 -7.30 -28.47 2.98
C LYS A 240 -7.23 -29.73 3.83
N ILE A 241 -6.62 -29.61 5.00
CA ILE A 241 -6.61 -30.67 6.02
C ILE A 241 -7.53 -30.23 7.16
N GLU A 242 -8.53 -31.06 7.46
CA GLU A 242 -9.46 -30.81 8.56
C GLU A 242 -8.72 -30.90 9.91
N GLY A 243 -8.93 -29.92 10.79
CA GLY A 243 -8.28 -29.86 12.10
C GLY A 243 -6.82 -29.41 12.09
N GLU A 244 -6.21 -29.13 10.93
CA GLU A 244 -4.83 -28.66 10.83
C GLU A 244 -4.64 -27.30 11.49
N SER A 245 -3.57 -27.16 12.28
CA SER A 245 -3.21 -25.89 12.89
C SER A 245 -2.60 -24.92 11.86
N ILE A 246 -2.65 -23.61 12.14
CA ILE A 246 -2.02 -22.61 11.27
C ILE A 246 -0.50 -22.84 11.12
N GLN A 247 0.16 -23.34 12.17
CA GLN A 247 1.60 -23.61 12.14
C GLN A 247 1.93 -24.84 11.27
N ASP A 248 1.11 -25.89 11.35
CA ASP A 248 1.26 -27.07 10.50
C ASP A 248 0.99 -26.72 9.02
N GLU A 249 -0.02 -25.88 8.77
CA GLU A 249 -0.31 -25.35 7.43
C GLU A 249 0.87 -24.55 6.87
N ILE A 250 1.46 -23.63 7.65
CA ILE A 250 2.67 -22.89 7.24
C ILE A 250 3.83 -23.85 6.95
N GLN A 251 4.10 -24.82 7.83
CA GLN A 251 5.20 -25.77 7.67
C GLN A 251 5.04 -26.61 6.40
N ARG A 252 3.82 -27.09 6.11
CA ARG A 252 3.49 -27.84 4.90
C ARG A 252 3.73 -27.00 3.65
N LEU A 253 3.25 -25.75 3.63
CA LEU A 253 3.45 -24.84 2.50
C LEU A 253 4.93 -24.47 2.28
N GLU A 254 5.71 -24.30 3.35
CA GLU A 254 7.17 -24.09 3.27
C GLU A 254 7.92 -25.32 2.73
N GLN A 255 7.47 -26.53 3.06
CA GLN A 255 8.01 -27.76 2.47
C GLN A 255 7.74 -27.82 0.95
N LEU A 256 6.52 -27.46 0.54
CA LEU A 256 6.16 -27.35 -0.88
C LEU A 256 7.06 -26.33 -1.59
N LYS A 257 7.24 -25.14 -1.00
CA LYS A 257 8.10 -24.08 -1.53
C LYS A 257 9.55 -24.54 -1.67
N LYS A 258 10.10 -25.20 -0.65
CA LYS A 258 11.45 -25.76 -0.69
C LYS A 258 11.61 -26.83 -1.76
N ALA A 259 10.60 -27.67 -1.99
CA ALA A 259 10.63 -28.66 -3.06
C ALA A 259 10.67 -28.00 -4.45
N MET A 260 9.96 -26.88 -4.65
CA MET A 260 10.04 -26.09 -5.89
C MET A 260 11.46 -25.59 -6.17
N GLU A 261 12.18 -25.16 -5.12
CA GLU A 261 13.53 -24.62 -5.24
C GLU A 261 14.59 -25.71 -5.44
N THR A 262 14.44 -26.85 -4.77
CA THR A 262 15.50 -27.87 -4.69
C THR A 262 15.31 -29.05 -5.66
N SER A 263 14.08 -29.33 -6.09
CA SER A 263 13.76 -30.47 -6.95
C SER A 263 12.66 -30.10 -7.98
N PRO A 264 12.86 -29.03 -8.78
CA PRO A 264 11.83 -28.54 -9.68
C PRO A 264 11.37 -29.60 -10.70
N ASP A 265 12.26 -30.44 -11.19
CA ASP A 265 11.90 -31.42 -12.23
C ASP A 265 11.09 -32.61 -11.69
N GLN A 266 11.27 -32.98 -10.42
CA GLN A 266 10.61 -34.15 -9.81
C GLN A 266 9.09 -33.99 -9.72
N HIS A 267 8.63 -32.79 -9.37
CA HIS A 267 7.22 -32.51 -9.11
C HIS A 267 6.64 -31.42 -10.01
N PHE A 268 7.48 -30.57 -10.62
CA PHE A 268 7.03 -29.42 -11.40
C PHE A 268 7.48 -29.50 -12.87
N GLY A 269 8.02 -30.64 -13.32
CA GLY A 269 8.49 -30.84 -14.70
C GLY A 269 7.42 -30.60 -15.76
N ALA A 270 6.16 -30.91 -15.45
CA ALA A 270 5.02 -30.68 -16.35
C ALA A 270 4.63 -29.20 -16.51
N LEU A 271 4.98 -28.35 -15.54
CA LEU A 271 4.67 -26.92 -15.59
C LEU A 271 5.67 -26.18 -16.47
N SER A 272 5.19 -25.22 -17.26
CA SER A 272 6.07 -24.26 -17.93
C SER A 272 6.88 -23.46 -16.91
N ALA A 273 8.05 -22.95 -17.31
CA ALA A 273 8.88 -22.12 -16.43
C ALA A 273 8.12 -20.89 -15.89
N ALA A 274 7.25 -20.30 -16.70
CA ALA A 274 6.40 -19.18 -16.29
C ALA A 274 5.37 -19.60 -15.23
N HIS A 275 4.65 -20.71 -15.45
CA HIS A 275 3.67 -21.21 -14.48
C HIS A 275 4.33 -21.67 -13.17
N ARG A 276 5.53 -22.27 -13.22
CA ARG A 276 6.31 -22.58 -12.01
C ARG A 276 6.63 -21.33 -11.21
N LEU A 277 7.09 -20.27 -11.89
CA LEU A 277 7.41 -19.01 -11.25
C LEU A 277 6.17 -18.35 -10.63
N ASP A 278 5.02 -18.36 -11.31
CA ASP A 278 3.80 -17.79 -10.78
C ASP A 278 3.25 -18.59 -9.59
N LEU A 279 3.28 -19.93 -9.66
CA LEU A 279 2.96 -20.80 -8.53
C LEU A 279 3.84 -20.48 -7.31
N PHE A 280 5.15 -20.28 -7.52
CA PHE A 280 6.08 -19.94 -6.46
C PHE A 280 5.76 -18.58 -5.82
N LYS A 281 5.46 -17.55 -6.64
CA LYS A 281 5.07 -16.23 -6.15
C LYS A 281 3.79 -16.28 -5.32
N PHE A 282 2.78 -17.01 -5.78
CA PHE A 282 1.52 -17.19 -5.05
C PHE A 282 1.73 -17.94 -3.74
N LEU A 283 2.57 -18.97 -3.74
CA LEU A 283 2.90 -19.70 -2.52
C LEU A 283 3.66 -18.84 -1.51
N ASP A 284 4.69 -18.08 -1.94
CA ASP A 284 5.42 -17.15 -1.07
C ASP A 284 4.48 -16.06 -0.50
N CYS A 285 3.60 -15.51 -1.33
CA CYS A 285 2.59 -14.55 -0.90
C CYS A 285 1.60 -15.16 0.11
N LEU A 286 1.10 -16.37 -0.15
CA LEU A 286 0.17 -17.07 0.74
C LEU A 286 0.80 -17.29 2.12
N ILE A 287 2.01 -17.84 2.16
CA ILE A 287 2.72 -18.10 3.42
C ILE A 287 2.88 -16.81 4.22
N GLU A 288 3.39 -15.73 3.60
CA GLU A 288 3.58 -14.47 4.31
C GLU A 288 2.27 -13.82 4.73
N THR A 289 1.20 -13.96 3.95
CA THR A 289 -0.14 -13.56 4.35
C THR A 289 -0.61 -14.33 5.58
N ILE A 290 -0.52 -15.66 5.61
CA ILE A 290 -0.92 -16.47 6.76
C ILE A 290 -0.11 -16.06 8.00
N VAL A 291 1.21 -15.95 7.86
CA VAL A 291 2.10 -15.56 8.96
C VAL A 291 1.79 -14.15 9.46
N PHE A 292 1.49 -13.21 8.58
CA PHE A 292 1.11 -11.85 8.95
C PHE A 292 -0.15 -11.86 9.83
N PHE A 293 -1.22 -12.51 9.38
CA PHE A 293 -2.48 -12.56 10.12
C PHE A 293 -2.37 -13.36 11.43
N ASP A 294 -1.57 -14.44 11.43
CA ASP A 294 -1.25 -15.19 12.65
C ASP A 294 -0.49 -14.32 13.68
N SER A 295 0.43 -13.49 13.18
CA SER A 295 1.23 -12.59 14.01
C SER A 295 0.49 -11.31 14.43
N ALA A 296 -0.64 -10.98 13.80
CA ALA A 296 -1.38 -9.73 14.04
C ALA A 296 -2.57 -9.90 15.00
N ARG A 297 -2.68 -11.04 15.71
CA ARG A 297 -3.82 -11.40 16.58
C ARG A 297 -4.07 -10.50 17.79
N THR A 298 -3.20 -9.53 18.08
CA THR A 298 -3.35 -8.53 19.15
C THR A 298 -2.69 -7.21 18.75
N ASP A 299 -3.12 -6.09 19.33
CA ASP A 299 -2.58 -4.75 19.02
C ASP A 299 -1.07 -4.66 19.26
N GLY A 300 -0.55 -5.27 20.34
CA GLY A 300 0.89 -5.33 20.62
C GLY A 300 1.69 -6.18 19.62
N SER A 301 1.02 -7.10 18.93
CA SER A 301 1.62 -7.97 17.92
C SER A 301 1.54 -7.42 16.49
N LEU A 302 0.59 -6.51 16.21
CA LEU A 302 0.41 -5.88 14.90
C LEU A 302 1.67 -5.15 14.42
N ASN A 303 2.34 -4.39 15.30
CA ASN A 303 3.59 -3.72 14.94
C ASN A 303 4.68 -4.70 14.48
N ARG A 304 4.76 -5.90 15.11
CA ARG A 304 5.71 -6.93 14.69
C ARG A 304 5.32 -7.52 13.34
N ALA A 305 4.03 -7.74 13.12
CA ALA A 305 3.50 -8.21 11.84
C ALA A 305 3.80 -7.20 10.70
N LEU A 306 3.56 -5.90 10.92
CA LEU A 306 3.86 -4.84 9.96
C LEU A 306 5.36 -4.75 9.63
N VAL A 307 6.24 -4.89 10.64
CA VAL A 307 7.70 -4.94 10.43
C VAL A 307 8.12 -6.18 9.62
N ARG A 308 7.37 -7.28 9.68
CA ARG A 308 7.59 -8.48 8.87
C ARG A 308 7.01 -8.35 7.45
N ARG A 309 5.90 -7.64 7.29
CA ARG A 309 5.25 -7.36 5.99
C ARG A 309 6.22 -6.67 5.02
N GLU A 310 7.03 -5.71 5.49
CA GLU A 310 7.95 -4.96 4.62
C GLU A 310 8.89 -5.81 3.74
N PRO A 311 9.69 -6.74 4.29
CA PRO A 311 10.47 -7.65 3.47
C PRO A 311 9.65 -8.46 2.46
N ALA A 312 8.41 -8.84 2.79
CA ALA A 312 7.54 -9.58 1.88
C ALA A 312 7.08 -8.69 0.72
N MET A 313 6.62 -7.47 1.00
CA MET A 313 6.28 -6.45 -0.01
C MET A 313 7.44 -6.21 -0.98
N TYR A 314 8.66 -6.05 -0.44
CA TYR A 314 9.86 -5.89 -1.26
C TYR A 314 10.11 -7.08 -2.18
N ARG A 315 9.95 -8.32 -1.71
CA ARG A 315 10.10 -9.50 -2.58
C ARG A 315 9.05 -9.53 -3.69
N GLN A 316 7.79 -9.20 -3.39
CA GLN A 316 6.73 -9.13 -4.41
C GLN A 316 7.05 -8.11 -5.51
N VAL A 317 7.50 -6.92 -5.12
CA VAL A 317 7.96 -5.91 -6.09
C VAL A 317 9.18 -6.40 -6.88
N GLN A 318 10.14 -7.05 -6.23
CA GLN A 318 11.33 -7.58 -6.88
C GLN A 318 10.98 -8.63 -7.94
N TYR A 319 10.08 -9.58 -7.62
CA TYR A 319 9.58 -10.55 -8.60
C TYR A 319 8.95 -9.88 -9.81
N GLY A 320 8.17 -8.81 -9.60
CA GLY A 320 7.60 -8.03 -10.69
C GLY A 320 8.67 -7.33 -11.52
N LEU A 321 9.57 -6.57 -10.88
CA LEU A 321 10.62 -5.80 -11.56
C LEU A 321 11.59 -6.66 -12.37
N ASP A 322 11.94 -7.85 -11.87
CA ASP A 322 12.86 -8.79 -12.53
C ASP A 322 12.22 -9.45 -13.75
N SER A 323 10.89 -9.55 -13.78
CA SER A 323 10.15 -10.07 -14.93
C SER A 323 9.94 -9.04 -16.04
N LEU A 324 10.25 -7.76 -15.79
CA LEU A 324 10.02 -6.71 -16.77
C LEU A 324 11.13 -6.68 -17.84
N PRO A 325 10.79 -6.32 -19.10
CA PRO A 325 11.80 -6.05 -20.11
C PRO A 325 12.84 -5.03 -19.65
N LYS A 326 14.08 -5.16 -20.12
CA LYS A 326 15.14 -4.19 -19.81
C LYS A 326 14.71 -2.79 -20.24
N GLY A 327 14.78 -1.83 -19.30
CA GLY A 327 14.37 -0.45 -19.52
C GLY A 327 12.87 -0.17 -19.35
N ALA A 328 12.06 -1.19 -19.05
CA ALA A 328 10.65 -1.00 -18.71
C ALA A 328 10.49 -0.06 -17.50
N LYS A 329 9.53 0.85 -17.61
CA LYS A 329 9.29 1.92 -16.64
C LYS A 329 8.08 1.61 -15.77
N ALA A 330 8.25 1.81 -14.46
CA ALA A 330 7.29 1.43 -13.44
C ALA A 330 6.83 2.61 -12.58
N ILE A 331 5.57 2.57 -12.17
CA ILE A 331 4.92 3.48 -11.23
C ILE A 331 4.59 2.65 -10.00
N MET A 332 4.97 3.10 -8.82
CA MET A 332 4.63 2.45 -7.56
C MET A 332 3.78 3.40 -6.71
N ILE A 333 2.64 2.91 -6.26
CA ILE A 333 1.65 3.67 -5.53
C ILE A 333 1.42 3.02 -4.18
N GLY A 334 1.58 3.80 -3.11
CA GLY A 334 1.43 3.31 -1.75
C GLY A 334 1.73 4.41 -0.73
N HIS A 335 1.69 4.05 0.54
CA HIS A 335 1.94 4.96 1.63
C HIS A 335 3.35 5.55 1.55
N ASN A 336 3.49 6.83 1.92
CA ASN A 336 4.77 7.55 2.04
C ASN A 336 5.84 6.70 2.76
N ASN A 337 5.50 5.99 3.84
CA ASN A 337 6.47 5.19 4.60
C ASN A 337 6.93 3.93 3.88
N HIS A 338 6.06 3.29 3.09
CA HIS A 338 6.45 2.14 2.26
C HIS A 338 7.37 2.58 1.13
N LEU A 339 7.15 3.77 0.58
CA LEU A 339 7.91 4.34 -0.53
C LEU A 339 9.02 5.31 -0.09
N CYS A 340 9.34 5.35 1.21
CA CYS A 340 10.35 6.27 1.74
C CYS A 340 11.77 5.86 1.28
N ARG A 341 12.62 6.84 0.96
CA ARG A 341 13.97 6.59 0.42
C ARG A 341 15.02 6.36 1.50
N ALA A 342 14.79 6.85 2.71
CA ALA A 342 15.74 6.78 3.82
C ALA A 342 15.00 6.60 5.15
N SER A 343 14.59 5.38 5.45
CA SER A 343 13.84 5.00 6.65
C SER A 343 14.55 5.38 7.93
N GLY A 344 15.88 5.37 7.96
CA GLY A 344 16.67 5.78 9.13
C GLY A 344 16.43 7.22 9.60
N THR A 345 15.74 8.06 8.82
CA THR A 345 15.34 9.42 9.24
C THR A 345 13.90 9.52 9.74
N ILE A 346 13.20 8.39 9.83
CA ILE A 346 11.87 8.23 10.41
C ILE A 346 12.06 7.56 11.77
N PRO A 347 11.86 8.25 12.90
CA PRO A 347 12.17 7.72 14.23
C PRO A 347 11.50 6.39 14.58
N ARG A 348 10.35 6.08 13.96
CA ARG A 348 9.60 4.84 14.18
C ARG A 348 10.01 3.70 13.25
N ALA A 349 10.77 3.96 12.20
CA ALA A 349 11.19 2.93 11.27
C ALA A 349 12.25 2.02 11.91
N ARG A 350 11.87 0.78 12.19
CA ARG A 350 12.76 -0.22 12.83
C ARG A 350 13.60 -1.00 11.82
N LYS A 351 13.26 -0.93 10.53
CA LYS A 351 13.92 -1.60 9.42
C LYS A 351 13.86 -0.72 8.17
N PRO A 352 14.77 -0.92 7.20
CA PRO A 352 14.65 -0.29 5.89
C PRO A 352 13.31 -0.66 5.24
N SER A 353 12.56 0.35 4.81
CA SER A 353 11.34 0.22 4.03
C SER A 353 11.62 -0.50 2.71
N MET A 354 10.55 -0.97 2.08
CA MET A 354 10.60 -1.40 0.69
C MET A 354 11.22 -0.32 -0.22
N GLY A 355 10.80 0.94 -0.10
CA GLY A 355 11.28 2.07 -0.89
C GLY A 355 12.79 2.28 -0.80
N GLU A 356 13.36 2.23 0.42
CA GLU A 356 14.80 2.38 0.64
C GLU A 356 15.58 1.26 -0.05
N ARG A 357 15.08 0.02 0.04
CA ARG A 357 15.70 -1.14 -0.62
C ARG A 357 15.67 -1.00 -2.14
N ILE A 358 14.55 -0.56 -2.72
CA ILE A 358 14.41 -0.34 -4.17
C ILE A 358 15.36 0.75 -4.65
N VAL A 359 15.45 1.87 -3.91
CA VAL A 359 16.36 2.99 -4.24
C VAL A 359 17.81 2.53 -4.20
N LYS A 360 18.19 1.74 -3.19
CA LYS A 360 19.54 1.18 -3.08
C LYS A 360 19.86 0.23 -4.23
N ALA A 361 18.90 -0.58 -4.68
CA ALA A 361 19.05 -1.47 -5.82
C ALA A 361 19.05 -0.74 -7.18
N ASN A 362 18.49 0.47 -7.26
CA ASN A 362 18.31 1.23 -8.49
C ASN A 362 18.84 2.68 -8.35
N PRO A 363 20.14 2.87 -8.06
CA PRO A 363 20.70 4.17 -7.75
C PRO A 363 20.48 5.16 -8.90
N GLY A 364 19.94 6.34 -8.57
CA GLY A 364 19.65 7.40 -9.54
C GLY A 364 18.45 7.16 -10.45
N GLN A 365 17.84 5.97 -10.46
CA GLN A 365 16.73 5.63 -11.36
C GLN A 365 15.34 5.82 -10.75
N VAL A 366 15.25 6.13 -9.46
CA VAL A 366 14.00 6.40 -8.75
C VAL A 366 13.75 7.91 -8.71
N PHE A 367 12.50 8.29 -8.95
CA PHE A 367 11.95 9.62 -8.67
C PHE A 367 10.77 9.47 -7.73
N CYS A 368 10.70 10.28 -6.67
CA CYS A 368 9.70 10.14 -5.62
C CYS A 368 8.89 11.42 -5.48
N ILE A 369 7.57 11.26 -5.40
CA ILE A 369 6.60 12.31 -5.12
C ILE A 369 5.84 11.89 -3.86
N TRP A 370 5.79 12.75 -2.86
CA TRP A 370 4.98 12.53 -1.66
C TRP A 370 3.79 13.47 -1.66
N MET A 371 2.60 12.92 -1.47
CA MET A 371 1.44 13.70 -1.14
C MET A 371 1.49 14.10 0.33
N LEU A 372 1.08 15.33 0.63
CA LEU A 372 0.83 15.83 1.98
C LEU A 372 -0.49 16.60 1.99
N HIS A 373 -1.17 16.60 3.14
CA HIS A 373 -2.36 17.43 3.33
C HIS A 373 -2.44 18.10 4.70
N ASP A 374 -3.08 19.25 4.78
CA ASP A 374 -3.23 19.98 6.05
C ASP A 374 -4.44 19.50 6.86
N HIS A 375 -5.66 19.74 6.38
CA HIS A 375 -6.89 19.50 7.14
C HIS A 375 -8.02 18.90 6.28
N GLY A 376 -9.14 18.55 6.91
CA GLY A 376 -10.34 18.07 6.20
C GLY A 376 -10.99 16.89 6.89
N TRP A 377 -11.47 15.94 6.09
CA TRP A 377 -12.12 14.73 6.59
C TRP A 377 -11.62 13.50 5.86
N LEU A 378 -11.51 12.40 6.60
CA LEU A 378 -11.19 11.10 6.02
C LEU A 378 -12.06 10.02 6.65
N LEU A 379 -12.12 8.87 5.99
CA LEU A 379 -12.77 7.69 6.52
C LEU A 379 -11.75 6.90 7.38
N ASN A 380 -11.91 6.83 8.70
CA ASN A 380 -10.97 6.16 9.58
C ASN A 380 -11.52 4.78 10.04
N PRO A 381 -10.93 3.65 9.59
CA PRO A 381 -11.32 2.33 10.04
C PRO A 381 -10.90 2.03 11.49
N MET A 382 -10.29 2.97 12.21
CA MET A 382 -9.97 2.88 13.64
C MET A 382 -10.77 3.84 14.52
N ALA A 383 -11.46 4.84 13.96
CA ALA A 383 -12.24 5.79 14.75
C ALA A 383 -13.61 5.23 15.18
N LYS A 384 -14.19 5.82 16.23
CA LYS A 384 -15.54 5.49 16.72
C LYS A 384 -16.61 5.82 15.67
N GLU A 385 -16.53 7.02 15.11
CA GLU A 385 -17.30 7.41 13.94
C GLU A 385 -16.49 7.09 12.67
N PRO A 386 -17.13 6.62 11.58
CA PRO A 386 -16.40 6.22 10.38
C PRO A 386 -15.71 7.41 9.71
N ILE A 387 -16.29 8.62 9.81
CA ILE A 387 -15.70 9.86 9.28
C ILE A 387 -15.02 10.59 10.43
N GLU A 388 -13.72 10.83 10.29
CA GLU A 388 -12.90 11.58 11.22
C GLU A 388 -12.56 12.95 10.61
N ARG A 389 -12.66 13.98 11.44
CA ARG A 389 -12.21 15.33 11.11
C ARG A 389 -10.74 15.49 11.49
N LEU A 390 -9.95 16.04 10.59
CA LEU A 390 -8.58 16.45 10.83
C LEU A 390 -8.49 17.98 10.85
N ASP A 391 -8.05 18.53 11.98
CA ASP A 391 -7.80 19.96 12.10
C ASP A 391 -6.38 20.32 11.66
N SER A 392 -6.18 21.56 11.19
CA SER A 392 -4.85 22.10 10.91
C SER A 392 -4.02 22.12 12.21
N ASP A 393 -2.75 21.71 12.12
CA ASP A 393 -1.84 21.70 13.28
C ASP A 393 -0.63 22.62 12.98
N PRO A 394 -0.49 23.76 13.67
CA PRO A 394 0.57 24.73 13.42
C PRO A 394 2.00 24.19 13.57
N SER A 395 2.18 23.03 14.22
CA SER A 395 3.49 22.40 14.36
C SER A 395 3.88 21.50 13.17
N ARG A 396 2.94 21.21 12.28
CA ARG A 396 3.16 20.44 11.06
C ARG A 396 3.61 21.34 9.91
N VAL A 397 4.46 20.82 9.04
CA VAL A 397 4.92 21.53 7.84
C VAL A 397 3.76 21.88 6.91
N GLU A 398 2.70 21.07 6.87
CA GLU A 398 1.52 21.29 6.05
C GLU A 398 0.79 22.58 6.39
N SER A 399 0.78 23.00 7.66
CA SER A 399 0.20 24.28 8.06
C SER A 399 0.96 25.50 7.49
N LEU A 400 2.26 25.35 7.22
CA LEU A 400 3.05 26.37 6.53
C LEU A 400 2.82 26.32 5.01
N LEU A 401 2.74 25.12 4.44
CA LEU A 401 2.44 24.93 3.02
C LEU A 401 1.05 25.48 2.65
N ALA A 402 0.05 25.33 3.53
CA ALA A 402 -1.29 25.88 3.35
C ALA A 402 -1.30 27.42 3.20
N LYS A 403 -0.31 28.12 3.75
CA LYS A 403 -0.17 29.58 3.59
C LYS A 403 0.34 29.98 2.20
N ALA A 404 0.94 29.05 1.46
CA ALA A 404 1.47 29.30 0.11
C ALA A 404 0.42 29.09 -0.99
N GLY A 405 -0.54 28.20 -0.78
CA GLY A 405 -1.61 27.89 -1.72
C GLY A 405 -2.36 26.62 -1.35
N SER A 406 -3.47 26.37 -2.06
CA SER A 406 -4.36 25.25 -1.77
C SER A 406 -3.99 23.94 -2.48
N LEU A 407 -3.34 24.04 -3.64
CA LEU A 407 -3.00 22.90 -4.49
C LEU A 407 -1.79 23.20 -5.37
N PHE A 408 -0.68 22.51 -5.15
CA PHE A 408 0.53 22.70 -5.93
C PHE A 408 1.49 21.51 -5.85
N LEU A 409 2.41 21.46 -6.80
CA LEU A 409 3.63 20.65 -6.71
C LEU A 409 4.79 21.54 -6.27
N LEU A 410 5.55 21.11 -5.26
CA LEU A 410 6.78 21.75 -4.82
C LEU A 410 7.99 20.88 -5.19
N PRO A 411 8.76 21.24 -6.23
CA PRO A 411 10.03 20.60 -6.56
C PRO A 411 11.06 20.71 -5.43
N LEU A 412 11.79 19.63 -5.15
CA LEU A 412 12.93 19.62 -4.25
C LEU A 412 14.24 19.37 -5.03
N GLY A 413 15.39 19.54 -4.37
CA GLY A 413 16.72 19.38 -4.94
C GLY A 413 17.23 20.61 -5.70
N SER A 414 16.61 21.79 -5.50
CA SER A 414 17.01 23.04 -6.13
C SER A 414 18.27 23.64 -5.52
N GLY A 415 18.58 23.29 -4.26
CA GLY A 415 19.68 23.87 -3.50
C GLY A 415 19.43 25.32 -3.06
N LYS A 416 18.21 25.85 -3.25
CA LYS A 416 17.83 27.18 -2.78
C LYS A 416 17.79 27.23 -1.23
N PRO A 417 18.10 28.38 -0.60
CA PRO A 417 18.16 28.48 0.86
C PRO A 417 16.88 28.01 1.59
N GLY A 418 15.71 28.42 1.09
CA GLY A 418 14.42 28.08 1.70
C GLY A 418 14.16 26.57 1.81
N GLU A 419 14.67 25.78 0.84
CA GLU A 419 14.54 24.32 0.83
C GLU A 419 15.21 23.67 2.05
N SER A 420 16.26 24.28 2.59
CA SER A 420 17.02 23.72 3.73
C SER A 420 16.18 23.63 5.02
N TYR A 421 15.03 24.31 5.07
CA TYR A 421 14.02 24.10 6.11
C TYR A 421 13.55 22.63 6.18
N LEU A 422 13.43 21.96 5.01
CA LEU A 422 13.05 20.54 4.86
C LEU A 422 14.24 19.57 5.00
N ALA A 423 15.46 20.08 5.17
CA ALA A 423 16.66 19.30 5.45
C ALA A 423 16.81 18.92 6.94
N LYS A 424 15.90 19.42 7.78
CA LYS A 424 15.77 19.05 9.19
C LYS A 424 14.56 18.14 9.39
N PRO A 425 14.53 17.35 10.48
CA PRO A 425 13.33 16.62 10.87
C PRO A 425 12.16 17.58 11.08
N ARG A 426 11.05 17.35 10.36
CA ARG A 426 9.81 18.12 10.47
C ARG A 426 8.65 17.18 10.74
N ARG A 427 7.70 17.67 11.55
CA ARG A 427 6.46 16.98 11.79
C ARG A 427 5.57 17.12 10.55
N HIS A 428 5.00 16.01 10.09
CA HIS A 428 4.10 15.95 8.95
C HIS A 428 2.98 14.94 9.20
N SER A 429 1.92 15.01 8.40
CA SER A 429 0.79 14.09 8.40
C SER A 429 1.23 12.64 8.16
N TYR A 430 0.61 11.73 8.92
CA TYR A 430 0.61 10.30 8.69
C TYR A 430 -0.77 9.81 9.13
N PHE A 431 -1.61 9.47 8.17
CA PHE A 431 -2.98 9.07 8.39
C PHE A 431 -3.74 10.13 9.20
N SER A 432 -4.36 9.76 10.32
CA SER A 432 -4.99 10.69 11.27
C SER A 432 -4.05 11.21 12.37
N TRP A 433 -2.76 10.85 12.32
CA TRP A 433 -1.75 11.35 13.25
C TRP A 433 -0.61 12.05 12.52
N SER A 434 0.51 12.21 13.21
CA SER A 434 1.71 12.81 12.63
C SER A 434 2.94 12.00 12.90
N GLU A 435 3.90 12.12 12.00
CA GLU A 435 5.23 11.58 12.13
C GLU A 435 6.27 12.69 11.96
N THR A 436 7.52 12.42 12.31
CA THR A 436 8.63 13.34 12.07
C THR A 436 9.60 12.69 11.11
N SER A 437 9.97 13.38 10.03
CA SER A 437 11.00 12.89 9.10
C SER A 437 11.74 14.04 8.42
N THR A 438 12.87 13.74 7.78
CA THR A 438 13.59 14.72 6.95
C THR A 438 13.07 14.64 5.52
N LEU A 439 12.06 15.45 5.18
CA LEU A 439 11.32 15.34 3.91
C LEU A 439 12.19 15.44 2.66
N SER A 440 13.20 16.33 2.65
CA SER A 440 14.16 16.46 1.53
C SER A 440 15.01 15.21 1.28
N ARG A 441 15.10 14.28 2.26
CA ARG A 441 15.76 12.99 2.09
C ARG A 441 14.79 11.89 1.65
N GLN A 442 13.49 12.12 1.74
CA GLN A 442 12.47 11.13 1.44
C GLN A 442 11.90 11.24 0.03
N THR A 443 11.80 12.44 -0.50
CA THR A 443 11.11 12.69 -1.77
C THR A 443 11.87 13.68 -2.65
N ASP A 444 11.63 13.64 -3.96
CA ASP A 444 12.16 14.60 -4.92
C ASP A 444 11.14 15.74 -5.19
N ALA A 445 9.87 15.54 -4.83
CA ALA A 445 8.82 16.56 -4.89
C ALA A 445 7.73 16.33 -3.84
N ILE A 446 7.05 17.39 -3.42
CA ILE A 446 5.87 17.32 -2.56
C ILE A 446 4.66 17.75 -3.39
N PHE A 447 3.62 16.93 -3.45
CA PHE A 447 2.31 17.35 -3.94
C PHE A 447 1.43 17.72 -2.75
N PHE A 448 1.05 18.99 -2.65
CA PHE A 448 0.35 19.50 -1.47
C PHE A 448 -1.13 19.72 -1.76
N LEU A 449 -1.96 19.28 -0.81
CA LEU A 449 -3.40 19.51 -0.75
C LEU A 449 -3.71 20.26 0.55
N GLU A 450 -4.28 21.45 0.49
CA GLU A 450 -4.72 22.13 1.73
C GLU A 450 -5.83 21.32 2.42
N LYS A 451 -6.78 20.83 1.64
CA LYS A 451 -8.00 20.22 2.16
C LYS A 451 -8.31 18.88 1.51
N ILE A 452 -8.77 17.92 2.32
CA ILE A 452 -9.23 16.60 1.88
C ILE A 452 -10.67 16.30 2.30
N SER A 453 -11.30 15.36 1.59
CA SER A 453 -12.70 14.96 1.76
C SER A 453 -12.81 13.43 1.94
N PRO A 454 -13.89 12.92 2.55
CA PRO A 454 -14.05 11.49 2.74
C PRO A 454 -14.28 10.79 1.40
N LEU A 455 -14.11 9.47 1.37
CA LEU A 455 -14.41 8.65 0.18
C LEU A 455 -15.86 8.82 -0.29
N HIS A 456 -16.07 8.69 -1.60
CA HIS A 456 -17.36 8.90 -2.25
C HIS A 456 -18.35 7.78 -1.90
N GLU A 457 -19.65 8.10 -1.96
CA GLU A 457 -20.75 7.19 -1.62
C GLU A 457 -21.13 6.18 -2.69
#